data_AF-A0A535MTA8-F1
#
_entry.id   AF-A0A535MTA8-F1
#
_cell.length_a   1.000
_cell.length_b   1.000
_cell.length_c   1.000
_cell.angle_alpha   90.00
_cell.angle_beta   90.00
_cell.angle_gamma   90.00
#
_symmetry.space_group_name_H-M   'P 1'
#
loop_
_entity.id
_entity.type
_entity.pdbx_description
1 polymer ?
#
loop_
_entity_poly.entity_id
_entity_poly.type
_entity_poly.pdbx_seq_one_letter_code
_entity_poly.pdbx_strand_id
1 'polypeptide(L)'
;MSRTLLPSFLLERRLDPVSVIGAALVAMANGRGMRPVASALGVPHETVRGWRRRYRARAPTLVAGFVALAVGLGAMVTELSGEPERAGLEALAMAWTQARQRLGERVVGVFEFASLVSGGELLTHTRPPWAGLGGAALMPPVPVSPSQRSSS
;
A
#
# COMPACT_ATOMS: atom_id res chain seq x y z
N MET A 1 23.75 -16.97 -7.19
CA MET A 1 22.41 -16.75 -6.61
C MET A 1 22.50 -15.59 -5.62
N SER A 2 22.55 -14.34 -6.09
CA SER A 2 22.65 -13.17 -5.18
C SER A 2 21.27 -12.88 -4.58
N ARG A 3 21.04 -13.36 -3.36
CA ARG A 3 19.89 -12.96 -2.55
C ARG A 3 20.25 -11.64 -1.88
N THR A 4 19.97 -10.53 -2.56
CA THR A 4 20.19 -9.20 -1.98
C THR A 4 19.20 -9.03 -0.84
N LEU A 5 19.69 -9.12 0.40
CA LEU A 5 18.94 -8.72 1.57
C LEU A 5 18.75 -7.20 1.46
N LEU A 6 17.55 -6.76 1.06
CA LEU A 6 17.21 -5.35 1.14
C LEU A 6 17.36 -4.93 2.60
N PRO A 7 18.08 -3.84 2.90
CA PRO A 7 18.20 -3.33 4.25
C PRO A 7 16.81 -3.20 4.90
N SER A 8 16.67 -3.70 6.13
CA SER A 8 15.39 -3.78 6.85
C SER A 8 14.68 -2.43 6.92
N PHE A 9 15.42 -1.32 7.10
CA PHE A 9 14.87 0.04 7.10
C PHE A 9 14.24 0.47 5.76
N LEU A 10 14.73 -0.06 4.62
CA LEU A 10 14.13 0.20 3.31
C LEU A 10 12.83 -0.61 3.13
N LEU A 11 12.76 -1.79 3.72
CA LEU A 11 11.53 -2.57 3.79
C LEU A 11 10.53 -1.85 4.69
N GLU A 12 10.87 -1.55 5.94
CA GLU A 12 10.04 -0.81 6.89
C GLU A 12 9.42 0.46 6.27
N ARG A 13 10.24 1.32 5.65
CA ARG A 13 9.75 2.54 4.99
C ARG A 13 8.87 2.29 3.77
N ARG A 14 8.99 1.14 3.09
CA ARG A 14 8.12 0.75 1.97
C ARG A 14 6.83 0.08 2.45
N LEU A 15 6.90 -0.57 3.61
CA LEU A 15 5.78 -1.23 4.27
C LEU A 15 4.82 -0.20 4.88
N ASP A 16 5.31 0.94 5.38
CA ASP A 16 4.48 2.04 5.88
C ASP A 16 3.46 2.57 4.83
N PRO A 17 3.86 2.97 3.60
CA PRO A 17 2.93 3.36 2.54
C PRO A 17 1.94 2.26 2.17
N VAL A 18 2.36 0.99 2.21
CA VAL A 18 1.52 -0.16 1.90
C VAL A 18 0.41 -0.31 2.93
N SER A 19 0.76 -0.18 4.21
CA SER A 19 -0.20 -0.24 5.32
C SER A 19 -1.20 0.92 5.27
N VAL A 20 -0.76 2.12 4.88
CA VAL A 20 -1.63 3.28 4.62
C VAL A 20 -2.62 3.01 3.48
N ILE A 21 -2.15 2.48 2.35
CA ILE A 21 -3.01 2.15 1.20
C ILE A 21 -4.02 1.06 1.59
N GLY A 22 -3.56 0.03 2.29
CA GLY A 22 -4.40 -1.05 2.78
C GLY A 22 -5.52 -0.57 3.70
N ALA A 23 -5.20 0.27 4.68
CA ALA A 23 -6.18 0.89 5.57
C ALA A 23 -7.23 1.70 4.79
N ALA A 24 -6.81 2.45 3.76
CA ALA A 24 -7.72 3.19 2.89
C ALA A 24 -8.68 2.26 2.13
N LEU A 25 -8.17 1.15 1.56
CA LEU A 25 -8.97 0.17 0.83
C LEU A 25 -9.99 -0.52 1.74
N VAL A 26 -9.60 -0.91 2.96
CA VAL A 26 -10.50 -1.50 3.96
C VAL A 26 -11.60 -0.53 4.35
N ALA A 27 -11.24 0.73 4.63
CA ALA A 27 -12.21 1.76 4.95
C ALA A 27 -13.26 1.93 3.83
N MET A 28 -12.81 1.99 2.57
CA MET A 28 -13.70 2.13 1.42
C MET A 28 -14.55 0.87 1.15
N ALA A 29 -13.98 -0.32 1.29
CA ALA A 29 -14.72 -1.58 1.17
C ALA A 29 -15.77 -1.73 2.28
N ASN A 30 -15.56 -1.14 3.45
CA ASN A 30 -16.54 -1.05 4.53
C ASN A 30 -17.54 0.11 4.36
N GLY A 31 -17.59 0.75 3.19
CA GLY A 31 -18.59 1.77 2.86
C GLY A 31 -18.21 3.20 3.25
N ARG A 32 -17.00 3.46 3.77
CA ARG A 32 -16.56 4.85 4.00
C ARG A 32 -16.33 5.57 2.67
N GLY A 33 -16.80 6.81 2.59
CA GLY A 33 -16.56 7.68 1.43
C GLY A 33 -15.08 8.03 1.23
N MET A 34 -14.67 8.22 -0.03
CA MET A 34 -13.29 8.55 -0.40
C MET A 34 -12.79 9.88 0.20
N ARG A 35 -13.65 10.90 0.29
CA ARG A 35 -13.28 12.22 0.84
C ARG A 35 -12.92 12.17 2.33
N PRO A 36 -13.74 11.58 3.22
CA PRO A 36 -13.35 11.34 4.61
C PRO A 36 -12.06 10.53 4.75
N VAL A 37 -11.87 9.49 3.94
CA VAL A 37 -10.65 8.66 3.97
C VAL A 37 -9.43 9.46 3.56
N ALA A 38 -9.52 10.26 2.49
CA ALA A 38 -8.44 11.12 2.02
C ALA A 38 -8.03 12.15 3.09
N SER A 39 -9.01 12.79 3.73
CA SER A 39 -8.79 13.76 4.81
C SER A 39 -8.10 13.11 6.02
N ALA A 40 -8.61 11.96 6.48
CA ALA A 40 -8.04 11.24 7.62
C ALA A 40 -6.58 10.79 7.40
N LEU A 41 -6.21 10.55 6.14
CA LEU A 41 -4.87 10.09 5.76
C LEU A 41 -3.95 11.24 5.29
N GLY A 42 -4.45 12.48 5.19
CA GLY A 42 -3.68 13.63 4.72
C GLY A 42 -3.23 13.53 3.25
N VAL A 43 -3.96 12.78 2.41
CA VAL A 43 -3.61 12.56 0.99
C VAL A 43 -4.65 13.17 0.04
N PRO A 44 -4.26 13.55 -1.19
CA PRO A 44 -5.22 14.06 -2.18
C PRO A 44 -6.30 13.04 -2.53
N HIS A 45 -7.53 13.52 -2.76
CA HIS A 45 -8.67 12.67 -3.10
C HIS A 45 -8.43 11.87 -4.40
N GLU A 46 -7.78 12.46 -5.42
CA GLU A 46 -7.46 11.71 -6.65
C GLU A 46 -6.49 10.55 -6.41
N THR A 47 -5.66 10.64 -5.36
CA THR A 47 -4.72 9.58 -4.97
C THR A 47 -5.49 8.38 -4.44
N VAL A 48 -6.43 8.60 -3.50
CA VAL A 48 -7.32 7.55 -2.97
C VAL A 48 -8.16 6.93 -4.09
N ARG A 49 -8.70 7.75 -4.99
CA ARG A 49 -9.42 7.28 -6.18
C ARG A 49 -8.53 6.40 -7.07
N GLY A 50 -7.28 6.79 -7.28
CA GLY A 50 -6.30 6.02 -8.05
C GLY A 50 -5.99 4.67 -7.42
N TRP A 51 -5.81 4.61 -6.09
CA TRP A 51 -5.61 3.36 -5.36
C TRP A 51 -6.80 2.42 -5.52
N ARG A 52 -8.02 2.90 -5.26
CA ARG A 52 -9.23 2.09 -5.40
C ARG A 52 -9.41 1.55 -6.82
N ARG A 53 -9.18 2.39 -7.84
CA ARG A 53 -9.28 1.97 -9.25
C ARG A 53 -8.33 0.82 -9.57
N ARG A 54 -7.07 0.92 -9.15
CA ARG A 54 -6.07 -0.15 -9.38
C ARG A 54 -6.42 -1.41 -8.60
N TYR A 55 -6.90 -1.25 -7.37
CA TYR A 55 -7.33 -2.39 -6.56
C TYR A 55 -8.50 -3.13 -7.21
N ARG A 56 -9.57 -2.42 -7.61
CA ARG A 56 -10.70 -3.01 -8.36
C ARG A 56 -10.27 -3.80 -9.58
N ALA A 57 -9.36 -3.24 -10.37
CA ALA A 57 -8.85 -3.90 -11.58
C ALA A 57 -8.09 -5.20 -11.26
N ARG A 58 -7.49 -5.32 -10.08
CA ARG A 58 -6.71 -6.49 -9.64
C ARG A 58 -7.49 -7.44 -8.73
N ALA A 59 -8.63 -7.02 -8.19
CA ALA A 59 -9.38 -7.73 -7.17
C ALA A 59 -9.69 -9.20 -7.53
N PRO A 60 -10.12 -9.55 -8.76
CA PRO A 60 -10.37 -10.96 -9.10
C PRO A 60 -9.12 -11.84 -9.01
N THR A 61 -7.99 -11.35 -9.54
CA THR A 61 -6.70 -12.08 -9.47
C THR A 61 -6.19 -12.17 -8.03
N LEU A 62 -6.39 -11.11 -7.25
CA LEU A 62 -6.03 -11.06 -5.83
C LEU A 62 -6.81 -12.08 -5.01
N VAL A 63 -8.12 -12.19 -5.22
CA VAL A 63 -8.98 -13.19 -4.58
C VAL A 63 -8.41 -14.59 -4.83
N ALA A 64 -8.21 -14.94 -6.10
CA ALA A 64 -7.70 -16.26 -6.47
C ALA A 64 -6.32 -16.55 -5.83
N GLY A 65 -5.40 -15.59 -5.89
CA GLY A 65 -4.06 -15.73 -5.32
C GLY A 65 -4.06 -15.90 -3.79
N PHE A 66 -4.85 -15.08 -3.08
CA PHE A 66 -4.91 -15.17 -1.62
C PHE A 66 -5.67 -16.40 -1.13
N VAL A 67 -6.73 -16.82 -1.82
CA VAL A 67 -7.40 -18.09 -1.52
C VAL A 67 -6.44 -19.26 -1.71
N ALA A 68 -5.73 -19.32 -2.84
CA ALA A 68 -4.75 -20.38 -3.10
C ALA A 68 -3.65 -20.40 -2.03
N LEU A 69 -3.15 -19.23 -1.63
CA LEU A 69 -2.17 -19.10 -0.56
C LEU A 69 -2.72 -19.60 0.79
N ALA A 70 -3.93 -19.18 1.15
CA ALA A 70 -4.58 -19.61 2.38
C ALA A 70 -4.75 -21.13 2.41
N VAL A 71 -5.27 -21.73 1.33
CA VAL A 71 -5.42 -23.18 1.19
C VAL A 71 -4.08 -23.89 1.27
N GLY A 72 -3.04 -23.38 0.60
CA GLY A 72 -1.68 -23.91 0.71
C GLY A 72 -1.12 -23.86 2.15
N LEU A 73 -1.57 -22.89 2.94
CA LEU A 73 -1.27 -22.76 4.37
C LEU A 73 -2.22 -23.59 5.27
N GLY A 74 -3.14 -24.36 4.70
CA GLY A 74 -4.06 -25.24 5.41
C GLY A 74 -5.39 -24.60 5.81
N ALA A 75 -5.75 -23.46 5.24
CA ALA A 75 -7.05 -22.84 5.46
C ALA A 75 -8.18 -23.70 4.91
N MET A 76 -9.29 -23.77 5.65
CA MET A 76 -10.58 -24.12 5.08
C MET A 76 -11.21 -22.86 4.48
N VAL A 77 -11.57 -22.90 3.20
CA VAL A 77 -12.17 -21.76 2.52
C VAL A 77 -13.56 -21.49 3.10
N THR A 78 -13.74 -20.26 3.61
CA THR A 78 -15.05 -19.75 4.02
C THR A 78 -15.70 -19.01 2.84
N GLU A 79 -17.02 -18.93 2.83
CA GLU A 79 -17.75 -18.13 1.85
C GLU A 79 -17.27 -16.66 1.90
N LEU A 80 -16.80 -16.16 0.76
CA LEU A 80 -16.34 -14.79 0.58
C LEU A 80 -17.49 -13.92 0.06
N SER A 81 -17.38 -12.61 0.27
CA SER A 81 -18.31 -11.64 -0.29
C SER A 81 -18.42 -11.77 -1.81
N GLY A 82 -19.63 -11.62 -2.36
CA GLY A 82 -19.83 -11.52 -3.81
C GLY A 82 -19.30 -10.22 -4.44
N GLU A 83 -18.90 -9.24 -3.62
CA GLU A 83 -18.31 -7.98 -4.08
C GLU A 83 -16.78 -8.14 -4.19
N PRO A 84 -16.17 -8.01 -5.38
CA PRO A 84 -14.77 -8.34 -5.59
C PRO A 84 -13.78 -7.56 -4.71
N GLU A 85 -14.03 -6.27 -4.43
CA GLU A 85 -13.13 -5.49 -3.58
C GLU A 85 -13.10 -6.06 -2.17
N ARG A 86 -14.26 -6.35 -1.58
CA ARG A 86 -14.37 -6.94 -0.25
C ARG A 86 -13.85 -8.38 -0.22
N ALA A 87 -14.19 -9.18 -1.21
CA ALA A 87 -13.70 -10.56 -1.35
C ALA A 87 -12.16 -10.62 -1.34
N GLY A 88 -11.49 -9.69 -2.03
CA GLY A 88 -10.03 -9.64 -2.06
C GLY A 88 -9.40 -9.34 -0.70
N LEU A 89 -10.05 -8.49 0.11
CA LEU A 89 -9.60 -8.17 1.47
C LEU A 89 -9.87 -9.31 2.45
N GLU A 90 -11.02 -9.97 2.33
CA GLU A 90 -11.37 -11.15 3.13
C GLU A 90 -10.42 -12.32 2.84
N ALA A 91 -10.13 -12.57 1.56
CA ALA A 91 -9.15 -13.59 1.17
C ALA A 91 -7.74 -13.28 1.70
N LEU A 92 -7.32 -12.02 1.66
CA LEU A 92 -6.06 -11.57 2.25
C LEU A 92 -6.03 -11.81 3.76
N ALA A 93 -7.07 -11.40 4.48
CA ALA A 93 -7.17 -11.58 5.93
C ALA A 93 -7.14 -13.07 6.32
N MET A 94 -7.83 -13.93 5.55
CA MET A 94 -7.79 -15.37 5.71
C MET A 94 -6.37 -15.92 5.53
N ALA A 95 -5.68 -15.56 4.45
CA ALA A 95 -4.32 -16.01 4.19
C ALA A 95 -3.33 -15.57 5.28
N TRP A 96 -3.42 -14.31 5.72
CA TRP A 96 -2.57 -13.78 6.78
C TRP A 96 -2.82 -14.46 8.14
N THR A 97 -4.09 -14.68 8.50
CA THR A 97 -4.45 -15.38 9.74
C THR A 97 -3.85 -16.78 9.77
N GLN A 98 -3.91 -17.49 8.64
CA GLN A 98 -3.37 -18.84 8.51
C GLN A 98 -1.84 -18.84 8.52
N ALA A 99 -1.21 -17.84 7.88
CA ALA A 99 0.23 -17.64 7.97
C ALA A 99 0.68 -17.41 9.42
N ARG A 100 -0.05 -16.59 10.19
CA ARG A 100 0.25 -16.34 11.61
C ARG A 100 0.11 -17.59 12.46
N GLN A 101 -0.93 -18.39 12.25
CA GLN A 101 -1.11 -19.65 12.97
C GLN A 101 0.04 -20.64 12.70
N ARG A 102 0.54 -20.70 11.46
CA ARG A 102 1.62 -21.62 11.05
C ARG A 102 3.02 -21.14 11.43
N LEU A 103 3.30 -19.84 11.31
CA LEU A 103 4.66 -19.29 11.36
C LEU A 103 4.96 -18.50 12.64
N GLY A 104 3.94 -18.21 13.46
CA GLY A 104 4.02 -17.45 14.70
C GLY A 104 4.11 -15.93 14.47
N GLU A 105 4.52 -15.20 15.50
CA GLU A 105 4.54 -13.71 15.53
C GLU A 105 5.57 -13.06 14.59
N ARG A 106 6.37 -13.86 13.88
CA ARG A 106 7.34 -13.38 12.88
C ARG A 106 6.67 -12.85 11.60
N VAL A 107 5.36 -13.08 11.44
CA VAL A 107 4.59 -12.56 10.32
C VAL A 107 4.26 -11.09 10.59
N VAL A 108 4.76 -10.22 9.72
CA VAL A 108 4.43 -8.79 9.66
C VAL A 108 2.92 -8.55 9.55
N GLY A 109 2.46 -7.30 9.64
CA GLY A 109 1.04 -7.00 9.48
C GLY A 109 0.47 -7.41 8.11
N VAL A 110 -0.86 -7.37 7.99
CA VAL A 110 -1.60 -8.00 6.89
C VAL A 110 -1.25 -7.44 5.50
N PHE A 111 -1.01 -6.13 5.40
CA PHE A 111 -0.65 -5.50 4.12
C PHE A 111 0.83 -5.61 3.82
N GLU A 112 1.67 -5.67 4.85
CA GLU A 112 3.07 -6.02 4.67
C GLU A 112 3.22 -7.44 4.14
N PHE A 113 2.46 -8.38 4.69
CA PHE A 113 2.36 -9.76 4.22
C PHE A 113 1.89 -9.83 2.76
N ALA A 114 0.85 -9.08 2.41
CA ALA A 114 0.39 -8.97 1.02
C ALA A 114 1.51 -8.50 0.07
N SER A 115 2.29 -7.49 0.47
CA SER A 115 3.40 -6.98 -0.33
C SER A 115 4.56 -7.96 -0.44
N LEU A 116 4.86 -8.71 0.62
CA LEU A 116 5.91 -9.73 0.58
C LEU A 116 5.54 -10.91 -0.32
N VAL A 117 4.31 -11.44 -0.19
CA VAL A 117 3.90 -12.65 -0.93
C VAL A 117 3.70 -12.35 -2.41
N SER A 118 3.32 -11.14 -2.76
CA SER A 118 3.14 -10.72 -4.14
C SER A 118 4.39 -10.12 -4.80
N GLY A 119 5.59 -10.32 -4.22
CA GLY A 119 6.86 -9.83 -4.79
C GLY A 119 7.00 -8.32 -4.84
N GLY A 120 6.20 -7.60 -4.04
CA GLY A 120 6.08 -6.14 -4.08
C GLY A 120 5.20 -5.62 -5.23
N GLU A 121 4.96 -6.38 -6.29
CA GLU A 121 4.20 -5.94 -7.47
C GLU A 121 2.72 -5.63 -7.18
N LEU A 122 2.18 -6.13 -6.06
CA LEU A 122 0.80 -5.89 -5.66
C LEU A 122 0.45 -4.41 -5.57
N LEU A 123 1.42 -3.61 -5.12
CA LEU A 123 1.28 -2.17 -4.88
C LEU A 123 2.49 -1.35 -5.38
N THR A 124 3.50 -2.00 -5.98
CA THR A 124 4.83 -1.41 -6.18
C THR A 124 4.92 -0.24 -7.15
N HIS A 125 3.90 0.00 -7.96
CA HIS A 125 3.86 1.22 -8.77
C HIS A 125 3.21 2.41 -8.04
N THR A 126 3.12 2.32 -6.71
CA THR A 126 2.79 3.46 -5.87
C THR A 126 4.09 4.01 -5.31
N ARG A 127 4.86 4.74 -6.12
CA ARG A 127 5.59 5.88 -5.57
C ARG A 127 4.49 6.86 -5.19
N PRO A 128 4.16 7.04 -3.91
CA PRO A 128 3.19 8.06 -3.57
C PRO A 128 3.78 9.40 -4.04
N PRO A 129 3.05 10.25 -4.76
CA PRO A 129 3.58 11.55 -5.19
C PRO A 129 4.02 12.42 -3.99
N TRP A 130 3.55 12.11 -2.77
CA TRP A 130 3.98 12.74 -1.53
C TRP A 130 5.29 12.18 -0.93
N ALA A 131 5.74 10.98 -1.34
CA ALA A 131 7.04 10.46 -0.92
C ALA A 131 8.22 11.22 -1.57
N GLY A 132 7.94 12.13 -2.52
CA GLY A 132 8.88 13.12 -3.05
C GLY A 132 8.88 14.47 -2.32
N LEU A 133 7.99 14.67 -1.33
CA LEU A 133 7.83 15.93 -0.61
C LEU A 133 8.13 15.72 0.87
N GLY A 134 9.40 15.54 1.21
CA GLY A 134 9.81 15.50 2.62
C GLY A 134 11.23 14.99 2.87
N GLY A 135 12.20 15.92 2.90
CA GLY A 135 13.32 15.80 3.84
C GLY A 135 14.71 15.59 3.27
N ALA A 136 15.22 16.55 2.48
CA ALA A 136 16.58 17.06 2.65
C ALA A 136 16.71 18.39 1.88
N ALA A 137 16.68 19.48 2.63
CA ALA A 137 17.24 20.75 2.19
C ALA A 137 18.71 20.54 1.81
N LEU A 138 19.06 20.79 0.55
CA LEU A 138 20.43 21.11 0.12
C LEU A 138 20.42 21.93 -1.18
N MET A 139 19.63 23.01 -1.18
CA MET A 139 20.05 24.26 -1.79
C MET A 139 19.32 25.41 -1.09
N PRO A 140 20.04 26.38 -0.48
CA PRO A 140 19.42 27.61 -0.02
C PRO A 140 18.94 28.43 -1.24
N PRO A 141 17.98 29.35 -1.07
CA PRO A 141 17.59 30.25 -2.15
C PRO A 141 18.81 31.04 -2.63
N VAL A 142 19.08 31.00 -3.94
CA VAL A 142 20.05 31.90 -4.57
C VAL A 142 19.58 33.33 -4.28
N PRO A 143 20.39 34.18 -3.63
CA PRO A 143 20.04 35.57 -3.45
C PRO A 143 19.95 36.25 -4.82
N VAL A 144 18.81 36.87 -5.11
CA VAL A 144 18.70 37.83 -6.21
C VAL A 144 19.53 39.05 -5.85
N SER A 145 20.61 39.33 -6.61
CA SER A 145 21.34 40.59 -6.46
C SER A 145 20.44 41.74 -6.93
N PRO A 146 20.23 42.79 -6.10
CA PRO A 146 19.57 43.99 -6.55
C PRO A 146 20.60 44.88 -7.26
N SER A 147 20.63 44.83 -8.59
CA SER A 147 21.27 45.89 -9.38
C SER A 147 20.25 46.55 -10.31
N GLN A 148 19.63 47.60 -9.75
CA GLN A 148 19.48 48.94 -10.35
C GLN A 148 18.97 48.94 -11.81
N ARG A 149 17.69 49.24 -12.06
CA ARG A 149 17.21 50.62 -12.31
C ARG A 149 18.34 51.62 -12.59
N SER A 150 18.60 51.91 -13.87
CA SER A 150 18.35 53.23 -14.48
C SER A 150 19.13 53.43 -15.78
N SER A 151 18.42 54.01 -16.75
CA SER A 151 18.88 54.96 -17.76
C SER A 151 19.85 54.49 -18.84
N SER A 152 19.33 54.35 -20.07
CA SER A 152 19.45 55.38 -21.11
C SER A 152 18.38 55.18 -22.18
#